data_AF-A0A434TSS3-F1
#
_entry.id   AF-A0A434TSS3-F1
#
_cell.length_a   1.000
_cell.length_b   1.000
_cell.length_c   1.000
_cell.angle_alpha   90.00
_cell.angle_beta   90.00
_cell.angle_gamma   90.00
#
_symmetry.space_group_name_H-M   'P 1'
#
loop_
_entity.id
_entity.type
_entity.pdbx_description
1 polymer ?
#
loop_
_entity_poly.entity_id
_entity_poly.type
_entity_poly.pdbx_seq_one_letter_code
_entity_poly.pdbx_strand_id
1 'polypeptide(L)'
;MSEPVTPTESEMQPDDEAPEPRREPVFNLPPVVLAVMGICGIVFLLERYVLNDDQQITLLYDGAFIPVLYTGQYGFDWFLFTRPFTYAFMHGGLAHIAVNMVWLAAFGSPLANRFGAARFAVFYAVTGLASVALFWAMHPYGEMPLVGASGAISGMMGAAARYGFRIDRSSGQAAFAGEPLPIAIVLRSRGVMTFLGVWMVINLATGLLGFAPGIEGQIAWEAHIGGFVAGFFGVRFFDRPQPSE
;
A
#
# COMPACT_ATOMS: atom_id res chain seq x y z
N MET A 1 17.97 72.82 43.50
CA MET A 1 18.44 71.47 43.81
C MET A 1 17.27 70.54 43.61
N SER A 2 17.24 69.83 42.50
CA SER A 2 16.23 68.83 42.17
C SER A 2 17.00 67.65 41.59
N GLU A 3 17.07 66.55 42.33
CA GLU A 3 17.68 65.31 41.87
C GLU A 3 16.79 64.66 40.80
N PRO A 4 17.36 63.99 39.78
CA PRO A 4 16.58 63.17 38.86
C PRO A 4 16.32 61.79 39.48
N VAL A 5 15.05 61.38 39.49
CA VAL A 5 14.61 60.03 39.83
C VAL A 5 15.02 59.07 38.71
N THR A 6 15.85 58.09 39.04
CA THR A 6 16.22 56.97 38.17
C THR A 6 15.00 56.08 37.93
N PRO A 7 14.71 55.63 36.69
CA PRO A 7 13.66 54.64 36.47
C PRO A 7 14.11 53.28 37.02
N THR A 8 13.22 52.67 37.78
CA THR A 8 13.32 51.32 38.34
C THR A 8 13.58 50.29 37.24
N GLU A 9 14.46 49.34 37.55
CA GLU A 9 14.78 48.17 36.74
C GLU A 9 13.48 47.47 36.28
N SER A 10 13.34 47.33 34.96
CA SER A 10 12.38 46.43 34.34
C SER A 10 12.65 45.02 34.85
N GLU A 11 11.75 44.49 35.69
CA GLU A 11 11.69 43.06 36.01
C GLU A 11 11.65 42.28 34.68
N MET A 12 12.78 41.67 34.32
CA MET A 12 12.81 40.64 33.29
C MET A 12 11.95 39.48 33.80
N GLN A 13 10.80 39.30 33.18
CA GLN A 13 9.95 38.14 33.35
C GLN A 13 10.74 36.91 32.85
N PRO A 14 11.17 35.98 33.72
CA PRO A 14 11.70 34.71 33.26
C PRO A 14 10.49 33.82 33.02
N ASP A 15 10.15 33.58 31.76
CA ASP A 15 9.45 32.37 31.27
C ASP A 15 8.97 32.63 29.84
N ASP A 16 9.93 32.77 28.92
CA ASP A 16 9.71 32.51 27.50
C ASP A 16 10.55 31.27 27.14
N GLU A 17 10.32 30.17 27.88
CA GLU A 17 10.80 28.87 27.45
C GLU A 17 10.03 28.51 26.17
N ALA A 18 10.73 28.61 25.04
CA ALA A 18 10.23 28.16 23.75
C ALA A 18 9.65 26.74 23.91
N PRO A 19 8.42 26.47 23.42
CA PRO A 19 7.78 25.18 23.63
C PRO A 19 8.71 24.08 23.15
N GLU A 20 9.04 23.15 24.06
CA GLU A 20 9.90 22.01 23.75
C GLU A 20 9.44 21.33 22.47
N PRO A 21 10.33 21.04 21.50
CA PRO A 21 9.96 20.38 20.26
C PRO A 21 9.38 19.02 20.59
N ARG A 22 8.05 18.92 20.51
CA ARG A 22 7.29 17.70 20.75
C ARG A 22 7.85 16.65 19.79
N ARG A 23 8.47 15.60 20.34
CA ARG A 23 9.02 14.49 19.55
C ARG A 23 7.86 13.76 18.86
N GLU A 24 7.55 14.19 17.65
CA GLU A 24 6.62 13.47 16.80
C GLU A 24 7.31 12.18 16.33
N PRO A 25 6.68 11.00 16.51
CA PRO A 25 7.26 9.78 15.99
C PRO A 25 7.44 9.93 14.47
N VAL A 26 8.66 9.67 13.99
CA VAL A 26 9.06 9.80 12.58
C VAL A 26 8.16 9.00 11.63
N PHE A 27 7.47 7.98 12.15
CA PHE A 27 6.52 7.15 11.42
C PHE A 27 5.22 6.95 12.22
N ASN A 28 4.28 7.88 12.13
CA ASN A 28 2.91 7.66 12.61
C ASN A 28 2.11 6.86 11.57
N LEU A 29 2.46 5.58 11.38
CA LEU A 29 1.77 4.71 10.42
C LEU A 29 0.36 4.37 10.94
N PRO A 30 -0.67 4.39 10.09
CA PRO A 30 -2.03 4.10 10.53
C PRO A 30 -2.15 2.66 11.05
N PRO A 31 -2.92 2.39 12.12
CA PRO A 31 -3.00 1.06 12.72
C PRO A 31 -3.38 -0.05 11.73
N VAL A 32 -4.24 0.25 10.76
CA VAL A 32 -4.62 -0.72 9.72
C VAL A 32 -3.47 -1.07 8.77
N VAL A 33 -2.59 -0.11 8.47
CA VAL A 33 -1.39 -0.35 7.64
C VAL A 33 -0.40 -1.20 8.44
N LEU A 34 -0.18 -0.86 9.70
CA LEU A 34 0.64 -1.67 10.61
C LEU A 34 0.10 -3.09 10.77
N ALA A 35 -1.22 -3.27 10.85
CA ALA A 35 -1.83 -4.59 10.93
C ALA A 35 -1.54 -5.43 9.68
N VAL A 36 -1.71 -4.86 8.47
CA VAL A 36 -1.36 -5.56 7.22
C VAL A 36 0.13 -5.90 7.18
N MET A 37 1.00 -4.95 7.52
CA MET A 37 2.45 -5.18 7.57
C MET A 37 2.81 -6.28 8.58
N GLY A 38 2.19 -6.25 9.76
CA GLY A 38 2.38 -7.24 10.82
C GLY A 38 1.94 -8.64 10.39
N ILE A 39 0.78 -8.77 9.73
CA ILE A 39 0.31 -10.05 9.19
C ILE A 39 1.30 -10.59 8.16
N CYS A 40 1.73 -9.76 7.19
CA CYS A 40 2.73 -10.16 6.19
C CYS A 40 4.04 -10.62 6.85
N GLY A 41 4.52 -9.85 7.83
CA GLY A 41 5.74 -10.18 8.57
C GLY A 41 5.62 -11.49 9.37
N ILE A 42 4.50 -11.70 10.06
CA ILE A 42 4.25 -12.93 10.82
C ILE A 42 4.20 -14.14 9.88
N VAL A 43 3.44 -14.08 8.78
CA VAL A 43 3.36 -15.18 7.81
C VAL A 43 4.74 -15.50 7.25
N PHE A 44 5.51 -14.49 6.85
CA PHE A 44 6.86 -14.67 6.33
C PHE A 44 7.83 -15.29 7.36
N LEU A 45 7.77 -14.84 8.62
CA LEU A 45 8.62 -15.38 9.68
C LEU A 45 8.23 -16.83 10.05
N LEU A 46 6.93 -17.14 10.07
CA LEU A 46 6.45 -18.50 10.29
C LEU A 46 6.94 -19.43 9.17
N GLU A 47 6.73 -19.04 7.92
CA GLU A 47 7.18 -19.77 6.74
C GLU A 47 8.69 -20.04 6.80
N ARG A 48 9.49 -19.02 7.12
CA ARG A 48 10.96 -19.11 7.03
C ARG A 48 11.64 -19.80 8.21
N TYR A 49 11.10 -19.67 9.42
CA TYR A 49 11.80 -20.03 10.65
C TYR A 49 11.07 -21.01 11.55
N VAL A 50 9.78 -21.29 11.29
CA VAL A 50 8.97 -22.18 12.13
C VAL A 50 8.52 -23.42 11.39
N LEU A 51 8.10 -23.29 10.13
CA LEU A 51 7.58 -24.39 9.33
C LEU A 51 8.71 -25.23 8.71
N ASN A 52 8.51 -26.55 8.70
CA ASN A 52 9.33 -27.46 7.90
C ASN A 52 8.93 -27.43 6.42
N ASP A 53 9.70 -28.10 5.56
CA ASP A 53 9.52 -28.07 4.10
C ASP A 53 8.10 -28.51 3.66
N ASP A 54 7.56 -29.60 4.22
CA ASP A 54 6.21 -30.09 3.90
C ASP A 54 5.13 -29.08 4.31
N GLN A 55 5.31 -28.46 5.48
CA GLN A 55 4.40 -27.42 5.99
C GLN A 55 4.48 -26.13 5.16
N GLN A 56 5.67 -25.75 4.69
CA GLN A 56 5.84 -24.61 3.79
C GLN A 56 5.13 -24.84 2.46
N ILE A 57 5.27 -26.03 1.88
CA ILE A 57 4.55 -26.41 0.65
C ILE A 57 3.04 -26.39 0.87
N THR A 58 2.57 -26.93 2.00
CA THR A 58 1.15 -26.91 2.36
C THR A 58 0.63 -25.48 2.50
N LEU A 59 1.35 -24.61 3.23
CA LEU A 59 0.99 -23.20 3.38
C LEU A 59 0.96 -22.48 2.02
N LEU A 60 1.94 -22.74 1.15
CA LEU A 60 1.99 -22.18 -0.19
C LEU A 60 0.79 -22.63 -1.03
N TYR A 61 0.49 -23.92 -1.03
CA TYR A 61 -0.64 -24.47 -1.78
C TYR A 61 -2.00 -23.95 -1.26
N ASP A 62 -2.20 -23.88 0.04
CA ASP A 62 -3.46 -23.44 0.66
C ASP A 62 -3.64 -21.92 0.64
N GLY A 63 -2.54 -21.16 0.66
CA GLY A 63 -2.55 -19.71 0.81
C GLY A 63 -2.33 -18.92 -0.49
N ALA A 64 -1.56 -19.43 -1.45
CA ALA A 64 -1.25 -18.72 -2.70
C ALA A 64 -2.40 -18.81 -3.71
N PHE A 65 -2.48 -17.83 -4.61
CA PHE A 65 -3.43 -17.88 -5.71
C PHE A 65 -2.84 -18.69 -6.87
N ILE A 66 -3.41 -19.86 -7.16
CA ILE A 66 -2.97 -20.73 -8.25
C ILE A 66 -4.08 -20.76 -9.32
N PRO A 67 -3.87 -20.14 -10.51
CA PRO A 67 -4.93 -19.95 -11.50
C PRO A 67 -5.63 -21.24 -11.94
N VAL A 68 -4.87 -22.32 -12.17
CA VAL A 68 -5.41 -23.58 -12.69
C VAL A 68 -6.48 -24.19 -11.78
N LEU A 69 -6.45 -23.92 -10.46
CA LEU A 69 -7.43 -24.44 -9.51
C LEU A 69 -8.84 -23.84 -9.70
N TYR A 70 -8.94 -22.70 -10.40
CA TYR A 70 -10.20 -22.03 -10.69
C TYR A 70 -10.79 -22.41 -12.06
N THR A 71 -10.18 -23.37 -12.77
CA THR A 71 -10.69 -23.88 -14.06
C THR A 71 -11.81 -24.90 -13.92
N GLY A 72 -12.03 -25.42 -12.70
CA GLY A 72 -12.98 -26.51 -12.42
C GLY A 72 -12.43 -27.92 -12.68
N GLN A 73 -11.17 -28.06 -13.10
CA GLN A 73 -10.56 -29.36 -13.41
C GLN A 73 -10.15 -30.19 -12.17
N TYR A 74 -9.93 -29.54 -11.02
CA TYR A 74 -9.32 -30.16 -9.83
C TYR A 74 -10.33 -30.48 -8.71
N GLY A 75 -11.62 -30.46 -9.01
CA GLY A 75 -12.68 -30.70 -8.02
C GLY A 75 -12.86 -29.53 -7.05
N PHE A 76 -13.63 -29.78 -5.99
CA PHE A 76 -13.94 -28.77 -4.98
C PHE A 76 -12.85 -28.71 -3.90
N ASP A 77 -12.40 -27.51 -3.57
CA ASP A 77 -11.47 -27.22 -2.47
C ASP A 77 -11.98 -26.00 -1.68
N TRP A 78 -12.04 -26.12 -0.34
CA TRP A 78 -12.53 -25.06 0.56
C TRP A 78 -11.65 -23.80 0.48
N PHE A 79 -10.36 -23.95 0.16
CA PHE A 79 -9.42 -22.84 0.01
C PHE A 79 -9.65 -21.98 -1.25
N LEU A 80 -10.49 -22.42 -2.19
CA LEU A 80 -10.86 -21.62 -3.37
C LEU A 80 -11.45 -20.25 -2.99
N PHE A 81 -12.08 -20.15 -1.81
CA PHE A 81 -12.66 -18.91 -1.31
C PHE A 81 -11.66 -18.01 -0.58
N THR A 82 -10.57 -18.56 -0.04
CA THR A 82 -9.60 -17.83 0.79
C THR A 82 -8.36 -17.39 0.01
N ARG A 83 -7.85 -18.25 -0.90
CA ARG A 83 -6.68 -17.97 -1.76
C ARG A 83 -6.72 -16.61 -2.47
N PRO A 84 -7.87 -16.11 -2.99
CA PRO A 84 -7.94 -14.79 -3.62
C PRO A 84 -7.65 -13.62 -2.68
N PHE A 85 -7.59 -13.87 -1.35
CA PHE A 85 -7.28 -12.90 -0.33
C PHE A 85 -5.95 -13.20 0.37
N THR A 86 -5.69 -14.46 0.73
CA THR A 86 -4.52 -14.86 1.52
C THR A 86 -3.22 -14.67 0.78
N TYR A 87 -3.23 -14.80 -0.56
CA TYR A 87 -2.04 -14.64 -1.40
C TYR A 87 -1.35 -13.27 -1.18
N ALA A 88 -2.14 -12.23 -0.88
CA ALA A 88 -1.66 -10.87 -0.69
C ALA A 88 -0.81 -10.70 0.58
N PHE A 89 -0.82 -11.67 1.49
CA PHE A 89 -0.06 -11.64 2.74
C PHE A 89 1.21 -12.53 2.70
N MET A 90 1.35 -13.36 1.66
CA MET A 90 2.48 -14.28 1.49
C MET A 90 3.60 -13.65 0.65
N HIS A 91 4.86 -14.04 0.89
CA HIS A 91 6.01 -13.44 0.20
C HIS A 91 7.14 -14.46 -0.01
N GLY A 92 7.53 -14.69 -1.26
CA GLY A 92 8.59 -15.65 -1.61
C GLY A 92 10.03 -15.26 -1.27
N GLY A 93 10.28 -14.14 -0.56
CA GLY A 93 11.65 -13.74 -0.23
C GLY A 93 11.77 -12.43 0.54
N LEU A 94 12.94 -12.21 1.16
CA LEU A 94 13.18 -11.05 2.03
C LEU A 94 13.12 -9.72 1.27
N ALA A 95 13.73 -9.63 0.09
CA ALA A 95 13.66 -8.40 -0.72
C ALA A 95 12.22 -8.13 -1.17
N HIS A 96 11.47 -9.18 -1.50
CA HIS A 96 10.07 -9.08 -1.93
C HIS A 96 9.19 -8.47 -0.83
N ILE A 97 9.25 -9.01 0.40
CA ILE A 97 8.49 -8.43 1.52
C ILE A 97 8.97 -7.02 1.86
N ALA A 98 10.28 -6.78 1.91
CA ALA A 98 10.83 -5.47 2.26
C ALA A 98 10.34 -4.36 1.32
N VAL A 99 10.41 -4.60 0.00
CA VAL A 99 9.93 -3.67 -1.02
C VAL A 99 8.42 -3.44 -0.86
N ASN A 100 7.62 -4.49 -0.67
CA ASN A 100 6.18 -4.35 -0.45
C ASN A 100 5.85 -3.55 0.80
N MET A 101 6.57 -3.75 1.92
CA MET A 101 6.31 -3.02 3.17
C MET A 101 6.63 -1.53 3.02
N VAL A 102 7.71 -1.18 2.32
CA VAL A 102 8.06 0.22 2.03
C VAL A 102 6.98 0.89 1.19
N TRP A 103 6.53 0.24 0.10
CA TRP A 103 5.49 0.82 -0.76
C TRP A 103 4.12 0.84 -0.11
N LEU A 104 3.78 -0.17 0.70
CA LEU A 104 2.58 -0.20 1.52
C LEU A 104 2.58 0.95 2.53
N ALA A 105 3.69 1.21 3.21
CA ALA A 105 3.80 2.35 4.11
C ALA A 105 3.67 3.69 3.36
N ALA A 106 4.29 3.81 2.17
CA ALA A 106 4.31 5.05 1.39
C ALA A 106 2.93 5.42 0.79
N PHE A 107 2.24 4.46 0.18
CA PHE A 107 0.95 4.70 -0.49
C PHE A 107 -0.25 4.32 0.35
N GLY A 108 -0.11 3.31 1.22
CA GLY A 108 -1.19 2.86 2.08
C GLY A 108 -1.48 3.86 3.19
N SER A 109 -0.47 4.48 3.80
CA SER A 109 -0.68 5.40 4.92
C SER A 109 -1.55 6.60 4.56
N PRO A 110 -1.30 7.35 3.47
CA PRO A 110 -2.15 8.48 3.10
C PRO A 110 -3.56 8.08 2.69
N LEU A 111 -3.75 6.89 2.11
CA LEU A 111 -5.08 6.35 1.84
C LEU A 111 -5.79 5.94 3.12
N ALA A 112 -5.11 5.26 4.04
CA ALA A 112 -5.71 4.82 5.30
C ALA A 112 -6.13 6.00 6.18
N ASN A 113 -5.33 7.06 6.23
CA ASN A 113 -5.69 8.30 6.94
C ASN A 113 -6.90 8.99 6.31
N ARG A 114 -7.01 8.96 4.98
CA ARG A 114 -8.16 9.53 4.27
C ARG A 114 -9.42 8.67 4.37
N PHE A 115 -9.30 7.36 4.13
CA PHE A 115 -10.40 6.40 4.05
C PHE A 115 -10.87 5.93 5.42
N GLY A 116 -10.05 6.05 6.45
CA GLY A 116 -10.20 5.33 7.71
C GLY A 116 -10.02 3.82 7.55
N ALA A 117 -9.85 3.14 8.69
CA ALA A 117 -9.45 1.74 8.74
C ALA A 117 -10.37 0.78 7.94
N ALA A 118 -11.68 0.85 8.14
CA ALA A 118 -12.62 -0.07 7.51
C ALA A 118 -12.64 0.04 5.97
N ARG A 119 -12.72 1.26 5.43
CA ARG A 119 -12.75 1.47 3.97
C ARG A 119 -11.39 1.14 3.35
N PHE A 120 -10.29 1.38 4.06
CA PHE A 120 -8.96 0.95 3.62
C PHE A 120 -8.85 -0.58 3.55
N ALA A 121 -9.35 -1.31 4.54
CA ALA A 121 -9.35 -2.77 4.52
C ALA A 121 -10.16 -3.34 3.34
N VAL A 122 -11.35 -2.78 3.07
CA VAL A 122 -12.15 -3.17 1.90
C VAL A 122 -11.44 -2.77 0.60
N PHE A 123 -10.83 -1.59 0.53
CA PHE A 123 -10.04 -1.16 -0.63
C PHE A 123 -8.90 -2.12 -0.92
N TYR A 124 -8.13 -2.51 0.10
CA TYR A 124 -7.03 -3.48 0.00
C TYR A 124 -7.53 -4.82 -0.56
N ALA A 125 -8.65 -5.33 -0.03
CA ALA A 125 -9.24 -6.58 -0.50
C ALA A 125 -9.74 -6.48 -1.96
N VAL A 126 -10.43 -5.39 -2.31
CA VAL A 126 -10.99 -5.21 -3.67
C VAL A 126 -9.89 -5.08 -4.73
N THR A 127 -8.81 -4.33 -4.44
CA THR A 127 -7.70 -4.20 -5.39
C THR A 127 -6.86 -5.47 -5.50
N GLY A 128 -6.71 -6.23 -4.40
CA GLY A 128 -6.14 -7.58 -4.42
C GLY A 128 -6.97 -8.56 -5.26
N LEU A 129 -8.30 -8.57 -5.08
CA LEU A 129 -9.20 -9.39 -5.88
C LEU A 129 -9.13 -9.03 -7.37
N ALA A 130 -9.11 -7.74 -7.71
CA ALA A 130 -8.99 -7.30 -9.09
C ALA A 130 -7.64 -7.70 -9.72
N SER A 131 -6.58 -7.72 -8.91
CA SER A 131 -5.26 -8.20 -9.30
C SER A 131 -5.29 -9.67 -9.71
N VAL A 132 -5.81 -10.57 -8.86
CA VAL A 132 -5.90 -12.00 -9.20
C VAL A 132 -6.93 -12.29 -10.29
N ALA A 133 -8.00 -11.49 -10.38
CA ALA A 133 -8.99 -11.64 -11.44
C ALA A 133 -8.40 -11.35 -12.82
N LEU A 134 -7.60 -10.29 -12.97
CA LEU A 134 -6.92 -10.01 -14.25
C LEU A 134 -5.85 -11.06 -14.55
N PHE A 135 -5.07 -11.47 -13.53
CA PHE A 135 -4.06 -12.50 -13.69
C PHE A 135 -4.67 -13.83 -14.18
N TRP A 136 -5.77 -14.27 -13.56
CA TRP A 136 -6.50 -15.47 -13.97
C TRP A 136 -7.10 -15.35 -15.37
N ALA A 137 -7.66 -14.20 -15.73
CA ALA A 137 -8.22 -13.98 -17.06
C ALA A 137 -7.17 -14.10 -18.18
N MET A 138 -5.91 -13.78 -17.89
CA MET A 138 -4.80 -13.88 -18.84
C MET A 138 -4.12 -15.26 -18.80
N HIS A 139 -4.05 -15.90 -17.64
CA HIS A 139 -3.34 -17.16 -17.42
C HIS A 139 -4.20 -18.22 -16.71
N PRO A 140 -5.38 -18.59 -17.24
CA PRO A 140 -6.32 -19.45 -16.52
C PRO A 140 -5.78 -20.86 -16.25
N TYR A 141 -4.84 -21.34 -17.07
CA TYR A 141 -4.19 -22.65 -16.93
C TYR A 141 -2.80 -22.56 -16.30
N GLY A 142 -2.41 -21.42 -15.74
CA GLY A 142 -1.13 -21.24 -15.08
C GLY A 142 -1.06 -22.05 -13.78
N GLU A 143 0.03 -22.80 -13.61
CA GLU A 143 0.30 -23.61 -12.41
C GLU A 143 1.17 -22.87 -11.38
N MET A 144 1.77 -21.75 -11.78
CA MET A 144 2.67 -20.98 -10.92
C MET A 144 1.88 -20.29 -9.80
N PRO A 145 2.24 -20.53 -8.52
CA PRO A 145 1.62 -19.83 -7.39
C PRO A 145 1.92 -18.33 -7.41
N LEU A 146 0.87 -17.51 -7.31
CA LEU A 146 0.98 -16.06 -7.15
C LEU A 146 0.91 -15.70 -5.67
N VAL A 147 1.88 -14.92 -5.19
CA VAL A 147 1.96 -14.39 -3.82
C VAL A 147 2.41 -12.93 -3.83
N GLY A 148 2.03 -12.16 -2.82
CA GLY A 148 2.54 -10.81 -2.57
C GLY A 148 1.47 -9.73 -2.51
N ALA A 149 1.70 -8.74 -1.63
CA ALA A 149 0.82 -7.59 -1.46
C ALA A 149 0.82 -6.61 -2.65
N SER A 150 1.72 -6.81 -3.62
CA SER A 150 2.04 -5.86 -4.69
C SER A 150 0.86 -5.52 -5.61
N GLY A 151 -0.09 -6.45 -5.80
CA GLY A 151 -1.34 -6.18 -6.51
C GLY A 151 -2.20 -5.13 -5.82
N ALA A 152 -2.43 -5.29 -4.50
CA ALA A 152 -3.18 -4.32 -3.71
C ALA A 152 -2.44 -2.97 -3.61
N ILE A 153 -1.11 -2.99 -3.45
CA ILE A 153 -0.25 -1.81 -3.46
C ILE A 153 -0.31 -1.07 -4.80
N SER A 154 -0.36 -1.80 -5.93
CA SER A 154 -0.54 -1.20 -7.25
C SER A 154 -1.90 -0.48 -7.34
N GLY A 155 -2.94 -1.04 -6.71
CA GLY A 155 -4.21 -0.33 -6.53
C GLY A 155 -4.07 0.97 -5.73
N MET A 156 -3.27 0.97 -4.67
CA MET A 156 -2.97 2.19 -3.90
C MET A 156 -2.26 3.25 -4.77
N MET A 157 -1.33 2.84 -5.64
CA MET A 157 -0.68 3.72 -6.60
C MET A 157 -1.68 4.30 -7.61
N GLY A 158 -2.63 3.49 -8.11
CA GLY A 158 -3.71 3.95 -8.98
C GLY A 158 -4.63 4.96 -8.30
N ALA A 159 -5.00 4.72 -7.04
CA ALA A 159 -5.76 5.68 -6.24
C ALA A 159 -4.95 6.97 -5.97
N ALA A 160 -3.65 6.87 -5.64
CA ALA A 160 -2.78 8.01 -5.43
C ALA A 160 -2.65 8.91 -6.67
N ALA A 161 -2.59 8.31 -7.87
CA ALA A 161 -2.61 9.03 -9.14
C ALA A 161 -3.89 9.87 -9.32
N ARG A 162 -5.05 9.39 -8.84
CA ARG A 162 -6.30 10.17 -8.83
C ARG A 162 -6.29 11.34 -7.86
N TYR A 163 -5.52 11.27 -6.78
CA TYR A 163 -5.28 12.43 -5.91
C TYR A 163 -4.20 13.38 -6.44
N GLY A 164 -3.54 13.02 -7.54
CA GLY A 164 -2.42 13.76 -8.09
C GLY A 164 -1.21 13.79 -7.16
N PHE A 165 -1.08 12.81 -6.27
CA PHE A 165 -0.04 12.74 -5.22
C PHE A 165 -0.02 13.94 -4.26
N ARG A 166 -1.13 14.69 -4.15
CA ARG A 166 -1.25 15.82 -3.23
C ARG A 166 -1.42 15.30 -1.80
N ILE A 167 -0.47 15.59 -0.93
CA ILE A 167 -0.48 15.19 0.48
C ILE A 167 -0.73 16.41 1.35
N ASP A 168 -1.72 16.32 2.23
CA ASP A 168 -1.93 17.25 3.33
C ASP A 168 -1.36 16.64 4.63
N ARG A 169 -0.70 17.48 5.44
CA ARG A 169 -0.12 17.15 6.74
C ARG A 169 -0.61 18.08 7.87
N SER A 170 -1.57 18.95 7.59
CA SER A 170 -2.12 19.95 8.52
C SER A 170 -2.59 19.35 9.86
N SER A 171 -3.11 18.11 9.83
CA SER A 171 -3.61 17.37 11.00
C SER A 171 -2.55 16.50 11.72
N GLY A 172 -1.27 16.66 11.39
CA GLY A 172 -0.18 15.84 11.95
C GLY A 172 -0.09 14.41 11.37
N GLN A 173 -0.96 14.07 10.40
CA GLN A 173 -0.93 12.81 9.67
C GLN A 173 -0.93 13.09 8.17
N ALA A 174 -0.09 12.39 7.41
CA ALA A 174 -0.09 12.49 5.95
C ALA A 174 -1.36 11.83 5.40
N ALA A 175 -2.22 12.60 4.74
CA ALA A 175 -3.42 12.12 4.04
C ALA A 175 -3.46 12.70 2.63
N PHE A 176 -4.09 11.99 1.68
CA PHE A 176 -4.31 12.58 0.35
C PHE A 176 -5.27 13.77 0.43
N ALA A 177 -4.93 14.86 -0.26
CA ALA A 177 -5.62 16.14 -0.18
C ALA A 177 -6.60 16.37 -1.35
N GLY A 178 -7.70 17.06 -1.05
CA GLY A 178 -8.74 17.44 -2.00
C GLY A 178 -9.48 16.25 -2.63
N GLU A 179 -10.44 16.53 -3.49
CA GLU A 179 -11.23 15.50 -4.17
C GLU A 179 -10.41 14.73 -5.22
N PRO A 180 -10.74 13.44 -5.50
CA PRO A 180 -10.17 12.68 -6.60
C PRO A 180 -10.38 13.38 -7.94
N LEU A 181 -9.27 13.76 -8.58
CA LEU A 181 -9.22 14.51 -9.82
C LEU A 181 -10.03 13.82 -10.93
N PRO A 182 -10.72 14.56 -11.81
CA PRO A 182 -11.28 14.00 -13.03
C PRO A 182 -10.19 13.38 -13.90
N ILE A 183 -10.51 12.30 -14.62
CA ILE A 183 -9.54 11.57 -15.46
C ILE A 183 -8.89 12.50 -16.50
N ALA A 184 -9.66 13.42 -17.10
CA ALA A 184 -9.12 14.40 -18.05
C ALA A 184 -8.04 15.31 -17.46
N ILE A 185 -8.12 15.62 -16.16
CA ILE A 185 -7.10 16.41 -15.46
C ILE A 185 -5.87 15.54 -15.16
N VAL A 186 -6.09 14.29 -14.75
CA VAL A 186 -5.00 13.33 -14.52
C VAL A 186 -4.15 13.15 -15.79
N LEU A 187 -4.80 12.94 -16.94
CA LEU A 187 -4.13 12.74 -18.24
C LEU A 187 -3.33 13.97 -18.72
N ARG A 188 -3.65 15.16 -18.22
CA ARG A 188 -2.93 16.41 -18.52
C ARG A 188 -1.84 16.73 -17.48
N SER A 189 -1.84 16.05 -16.34
CA SER A 189 -0.86 16.26 -15.28
C SER A 189 0.47 15.60 -15.64
N ARG A 190 1.48 16.42 -15.95
CA ARG A 190 2.83 15.94 -16.30
C ARG A 190 3.40 15.02 -15.21
N GLY A 191 3.32 15.43 -13.94
CA GLY A 191 3.87 14.65 -12.83
C GLY A 191 3.21 13.28 -12.69
N VAL A 192 1.87 13.22 -12.80
CA VAL A 192 1.15 11.95 -12.74
C VAL A 192 1.48 11.08 -13.94
N MET A 193 1.44 11.62 -15.15
CA MET A 193 1.75 10.85 -16.37
C MET A 193 3.18 10.33 -16.40
N THR A 194 4.16 11.10 -15.90
CA THR A 194 5.54 10.62 -15.73
C THR A 194 5.58 9.44 -14.76
N PHE A 195 4.91 9.53 -13.61
CA PHE A 195 4.83 8.42 -12.67
C PHE A 195 4.20 7.18 -13.32
N LEU A 196 3.06 7.33 -14.02
CA LEU A 196 2.38 6.21 -14.69
C LEU A 196 3.27 5.55 -15.75
N GLY A 197 3.98 6.36 -16.54
CA GLY A 197 4.92 5.87 -17.55
C GLY A 197 6.08 5.11 -16.92
N VAL A 198 6.75 5.68 -15.91
CA VAL A 198 7.87 5.04 -15.21
C VAL A 198 7.41 3.76 -14.51
N TRP A 199 6.29 3.81 -13.79
CA TRP A 199 5.72 2.65 -13.12
C TRP A 199 5.41 1.53 -14.11
N MET A 200 4.78 1.83 -15.25
CA MET A 200 4.48 0.83 -16.27
C MET A 200 5.75 0.23 -16.88
N VAL A 201 6.76 1.06 -17.17
CA VAL A 201 8.06 0.58 -17.69
C VAL A 201 8.74 -0.36 -16.69
N ILE A 202 8.80 0.03 -15.41
CA ILE A 202 9.38 -0.83 -14.37
C ILE A 202 8.57 -2.11 -14.23
N ASN A 203 7.23 -2.02 -14.20
CA ASN A 203 6.33 -3.16 -14.08
C ASN A 203 6.55 -4.19 -15.21
N LEU A 204 6.65 -3.72 -16.46
CA LEU A 204 6.90 -4.59 -17.61
C LEU A 204 8.34 -5.11 -17.64
N ALA A 205 9.32 -4.28 -17.31
CA ALA A 205 10.72 -4.70 -17.30
C ALA A 205 10.97 -5.79 -16.25
N THR A 206 10.41 -5.66 -15.06
CA THR A 206 10.55 -6.68 -14.01
C THR A 206 9.76 -7.94 -14.33
N GLY A 207 8.58 -7.83 -14.94
CA GLY A 207 7.77 -8.99 -15.36
C GLY A 207 8.33 -9.76 -16.55
N LEU A 208 8.82 -9.08 -17.59
CA LEU A 208 9.27 -9.71 -18.84
C LEU A 208 10.75 -10.10 -18.83
N LEU A 209 11.58 -9.37 -18.09
CA LEU A 209 13.03 -9.53 -18.14
C LEU A 209 13.62 -10.07 -16.83
N GLY A 210 12.81 -10.18 -15.76
CA GLY A 210 13.24 -10.72 -14.47
C GLY A 210 14.26 -9.85 -13.72
N PHE A 211 14.35 -8.55 -14.03
CA PHE A 211 15.37 -7.62 -13.49
C PHE A 211 15.10 -7.16 -12.04
N ALA A 212 14.72 -8.06 -11.14
CA ALA A 212 14.47 -7.72 -9.74
C ALA A 212 15.50 -8.43 -8.82
N PRO A 213 16.61 -7.76 -8.46
CA PRO A 213 17.63 -8.34 -7.58
C PRO A 213 17.03 -8.80 -6.23
N GLY A 214 17.28 -10.05 -5.87
CA GLY A 214 16.81 -10.63 -4.60
C GLY A 214 15.33 -11.02 -4.56
N ILE A 215 14.60 -10.89 -5.67
CA ILE A 215 13.26 -11.45 -5.83
C ILE A 215 13.39 -12.71 -6.68
N GLU A 216 13.11 -13.85 -6.08
CA GLU A 216 13.08 -15.15 -6.76
C GLU A 216 11.69 -15.36 -7.39
N GLY A 217 11.67 -15.79 -8.66
CA GLY A 217 10.44 -16.03 -9.43
C GLY A 217 10.07 -14.92 -10.42
N GLN A 218 9.08 -15.20 -11.27
CA GLN A 218 8.57 -14.21 -12.24
C GLN A 218 7.59 -13.26 -11.56
N ILE A 219 7.74 -11.96 -11.83
CA ILE A 219 6.82 -10.93 -11.32
C ILE A 219 5.58 -10.89 -12.21
N ALA A 220 4.41 -11.13 -11.62
CA ALA A 220 3.12 -11.08 -12.31
C ALA A 220 2.68 -9.63 -12.61
N TRP A 221 3.28 -9.04 -13.64
CA TRP A 221 3.04 -7.66 -14.06
C TRP A 221 1.56 -7.40 -14.41
N GLU A 222 0.84 -8.41 -14.90
CA GLU A 222 -0.60 -8.36 -15.19
C GLU A 222 -1.40 -8.16 -13.90
N ALA A 223 -1.02 -8.84 -12.82
CA ALA A 223 -1.68 -8.74 -11.53
C ALA A 223 -1.59 -7.29 -10.99
N HIS A 224 -0.42 -6.66 -11.14
CA HIS A 224 -0.23 -5.26 -10.79
C HIS A 224 -1.15 -4.31 -11.58
N ILE A 225 -1.34 -4.56 -12.88
CA ILE A 225 -2.27 -3.78 -13.71
C ILE A 225 -3.71 -3.91 -13.19
N GLY A 226 -4.13 -5.13 -12.84
CA GLY A 226 -5.49 -5.38 -12.35
C GLY A 226 -5.79 -4.59 -11.08
N GLY A 227 -4.87 -4.65 -10.11
CA GLY A 227 -4.96 -3.85 -8.90
C GLY A 227 -4.94 -2.35 -9.19
N PHE A 228 -4.00 -1.88 -10.02
CA PHE A 228 -3.87 -0.47 -10.40
C PHE A 228 -5.16 0.09 -11.01
N VAL A 229 -5.74 -0.60 -12.00
CA VAL A 229 -6.97 -0.19 -12.67
C VAL A 229 -8.12 -0.11 -11.68
N ALA A 230 -8.30 -1.11 -10.81
CA ALA A 230 -9.34 -1.10 -9.80
C ALA A 230 -9.19 0.09 -8.83
N GLY A 231 -7.97 0.38 -8.39
CA GLY A 231 -7.69 1.54 -7.55
C GLY A 231 -7.96 2.86 -8.26
N PHE A 232 -7.49 3.02 -9.49
CA PHE A 232 -7.61 4.26 -10.27
C PHE A 232 -9.05 4.63 -10.63
N PHE A 233 -9.87 3.64 -11.00
CA PHE A 233 -11.28 3.89 -11.35
C PHE A 233 -12.22 3.79 -10.14
N GLY A 234 -11.88 2.96 -9.15
CA GLY A 234 -12.72 2.68 -7.99
C GLY A 234 -12.52 3.62 -6.79
N VAL A 235 -11.47 4.44 -6.76
CA VAL A 235 -11.11 5.27 -5.59
C VAL A 235 -12.27 6.05 -4.96
N ARG A 236 -13.20 6.55 -5.79
CA ARG A 236 -14.33 7.39 -5.34
C ARG A 236 -15.32 6.64 -4.43
N PHE A 237 -15.41 5.32 -4.53
CA PHE A 237 -16.29 4.52 -3.67
C PHE A 237 -15.75 4.38 -2.24
N PHE A 238 -14.46 4.62 -2.04
CA PHE A 238 -13.77 4.49 -0.76
C PHE A 238 -13.46 5.84 -0.12
N ASP A 239 -13.64 6.91 -0.89
CA ASP A 239 -13.30 8.24 -0.44
C ASP A 239 -14.23 8.71 0.69
N ARG A 240 -13.66 9.42 1.65
CA ARG A 240 -14.42 10.11 2.69
C ARG A 240 -14.49 11.59 2.34
N PRO A 241 -15.70 12.18 2.27
CA PRO A 241 -15.83 13.62 2.13
C PRO A 241 -15.07 14.31 3.27
N GLN A 242 -14.20 15.24 2.91
CA GLN A 242 -13.59 16.14 3.90
C GLN A 242 -14.70 17.12 4.35
N PRO A 243 -14.80 17.46 5.65
CA PRO A 243 -15.64 18.57 6.08
C PRO A 243 -15.25 19.82 5.28
N SER A 244 -16.23 20.52 4.71
CA SER A 244 -15.97 21.83 4.13
C SER A 244 -15.52 22.77 5.25
N GLU A 245 -14.32 23.34 5.14
CA GLU A 245 -13.95 24.54 5.90
C GLU A 245 -14.86 25.72 5.54
#